data_AF-K7NQW3-F1
#
_entry.id   AF-K7NQW3-F1
#
_cell.length_a   1.000
_cell.length_b   1.000
_cell.length_c   1.000
_cell.angle_alpha   90.00
_cell.angle_beta   90.00
_cell.angle_gamma   90.00
#
_symmetry.space_group_name_H-M   'P 1'
#
loop_
_entity.id
_entity.type
_entity.pdbx_description
1 polymer ?
#
loop_
_entity_poly.entity_id
_entity_poly.type
_entity_poly.pdbx_seq_one_letter_code
_entity_poly.pdbx_strand_id
1 'polypeptide(L)' 'NSTSIQEMFRRVSEQFTAMFRRKAFLHWYTGEGMDEMEFTEAESNMNDLVSEYQQYQDATAENDEYEDEEQE' A
#
# COMPACT_ATOMS: atom_id res chain seq x y z
N ASN A 1 0.57 10.74 13.41
CA ASN A 1 -0.13 10.07 12.30
C ASN A 1 0.19 10.88 11.05
N SER A 2 0.87 10.30 10.06
CA SER A 2 1.42 11.03 8.89
C SER A 2 1.29 10.14 7.65
N THR A 3 0.93 10.72 6.51
CA THR A 3 0.77 10.01 5.23
C THR A 3 2.08 9.42 4.73
N SER A 4 3.25 9.94 5.14
CA SER A 4 4.57 9.43 4.75
C SER A 4 4.80 7.96 5.12
N ILE A 5 4.01 7.38 6.03
CA ILE A 5 4.05 5.94 6.34
C ILE A 5 3.75 5.07 5.10
N GLN A 6 3.05 5.61 4.09
CA GLN A 6 2.77 4.92 2.83
C GLN A 6 4.03 4.40 2.14
N GLU A 7 5.18 5.07 2.31
CA GLU A 7 6.45 4.64 1.72
C GLU A 7 6.96 3.33 2.33
N MET A 8 6.76 3.15 3.64
CA MET A 8 7.13 1.91 4.32
C MET A 8 6.26 0.75 3.83
N PHE A 9 4.95 0.97 3.67
CA PHE A 9 4.05 -0.05 3.11
C PHE A 9 4.39 -0.37 1.66
N ARG A 10 4.70 0.64 0.82
CA ARG A 10 5.12 0.42 -0.57
C ARG A 10 6.38 -0.45 -0.67
N ARG A 11 7.39 -0.21 0.18
CA ARG A 11 8.61 -1.04 0.24
C ARG A 11 8.33 -2.50 0.64
N VAL A 12 7.43 -2.72 1.61
CA VAL A 12 7.03 -4.07 2.02
C VAL A 12 6.25 -4.75 0.90
N SER A 13 5.33 -4.03 0.24
CA SER A 13 4.56 -4.51 -0.91
C SER A 13 5.48 -5.00 -2.03
N GLU A 14 6.48 -4.18 -2.42
CA GLU A 14 7.42 -4.54 -3.48
C GLU A 14 8.21 -5.83 -3.17
N GLN A 15 8.68 -5.98 -1.92
CA GLN A 15 9.37 -7.19 -1.50
C GLN A 15 8.43 -8.40 -1.49
N PHE A 16 7.21 -8.22 -0.99
CA PHE A 16 6.18 -9.25 -0.98
C PHE A 16 5.85 -9.71 -2.40
N THR A 17 5.51 -8.79 -3.30
CA THR A 17 5.19 -9.09 -4.72
C THR A 17 6.34 -9.85 -5.38
N ALA A 18 7.59 -9.43 -5.16
CA ALA A 18 8.76 -10.10 -5.73
C ALA A 18 8.92 -11.56 -5.25
N MET A 19 8.60 -11.83 -3.99
CA MET A 19 8.65 -13.17 -3.41
C MET A 19 7.45 -14.03 -3.83
N PHE A 20 6.24 -13.46 -3.78
CA PHE A 20 4.99 -14.12 -4.12
C PHE A 20 4.95 -14.56 -5.58
N ARG A 21 5.40 -13.70 -6.52
CA ARG A 21 5.55 -14.05 -7.96
C ARG A 21 6.46 -15.25 -8.20
N ARG A 22 7.45 -15.47 -7.33
CA ARG A 22 8.38 -16.61 -7.40
C ARG A 22 7.89 -17.82 -6.60
N LYS A 23 6.72 -17.71 -5.96
CA LYS A 23 6.20 -18.67 -4.98
C LYS A 23 7.23 -19.03 -3.91
N ALA A 24 8.09 -18.08 -3.55
CA ALA A 24 9.17 -18.31 -2.60
C ALA A 24 8.60 -18.50 -1.18
N PHE A 25 8.96 -19.62 -0.53
CA PHE A 25 8.53 -19.99 0.82
C PHE A 25 7.01 -20.15 1.03
N LEU A 26 6.19 -20.11 -0.03
CA LEU A 26 4.73 -20.15 0.06
C LEU A 26 4.20 -21.41 0.76
N HIS A 27 4.86 -22.55 0.52
CA HIS A 27 4.48 -23.85 1.08
C HIS A 27 4.49 -23.92 2.62
N TRP A 28 5.22 -23.04 3.32
CA TRP A 28 5.19 -22.99 4.78
C TRP A 28 3.87 -22.42 5.31
N TYR A 29 3.20 -21.59 4.52
CA TYR A 29 1.91 -21.01 4.89
C TYR A 29 0.75 -21.88 4.40
N THR A 30 0.83 -22.37 3.16
CA THR A 30 -0.22 -23.25 2.62
C THR A 30 -0.22 -24.63 3.29
N GLY A 31 0.94 -25.08 3.80
CA GLY A 31 1.04 -26.29 4.64
C GLY A 31 0.30 -26.20 5.97
N GLU A 32 0.10 -24.99 6.49
CA GLU A 32 -0.68 -24.72 7.71
C GLU A 32 -2.17 -24.46 7.41
N GLY A 33 -2.59 -24.59 6.15
CA GLY A 33 -3.99 -24.48 5.72
C GLY A 33 -4.40 -23.14 5.13
N MET A 34 -3.47 -22.21 4.91
CA MET A 34 -3.73 -20.93 4.24
C MET A 34 -3.95 -21.13 2.74
N ASP A 35 -4.90 -20.41 2.13
CA ASP A 35 -5.14 -20.43 0.68
C ASP A 35 -4.19 -19.46 -0.05
N GLU A 36 -3.71 -19.81 -1.25
CA GLU A 36 -2.93 -18.88 -2.08
C GLU A 36 -3.72 -17.60 -2.42
N MET A 37 -5.06 -17.67 -2.49
CA MET A 37 -5.92 -16.51 -2.71
C MET A 37 -5.84 -15.50 -1.56
N GLU A 38 -5.66 -15.94 -0.32
CA GLU A 38 -5.53 -15.05 0.84
C GLU A 38 -4.28 -14.15 0.75
N PHE A 39 -3.22 -14.61 0.07
CA PHE A 39 -2.05 -13.76 -0.23
C PHE A 39 -2.38 -12.65 -1.22
N THR A 40 -3.20 -12.96 -2.22
CA THR A 40 -3.63 -11.99 -3.24
C THR A 40 -4.56 -10.94 -2.62
N GLU A 41 -5.45 -11.37 -1.73
CA GLU A 41 -6.31 -10.47 -0.95
C GLU A 41 -5.49 -9.55 -0.04
N ALA A 42 -4.50 -10.09 0.66
CA ALA A 42 -3.60 -9.29 1.51
C ALA A 42 -2.79 -8.26 0.70
N GLU A 43 -2.32 -8.63 -0.50
CA GLU A 43 -1.64 -7.71 -1.42
C GLU A 43 -2.57 -6.58 -1.88
N SER A 44 -3.81 -6.91 -2.25
CA SER A 44 -4.83 -5.91 -2.63
C SER A 44 -5.09 -4.94 -1.48
N ASN A 45 -5.36 -5.45 -0.28
CA ASN A 45 -5.65 -4.64 0.90
C ASN A 45 -4.49 -3.67 1.22
N MET A 46 -3.24 -4.11 1.04
CA MET A 46 -2.08 -3.23 1.24
C MET A 46 -2.01 -2.12 0.19
N ASN A 47 -2.31 -2.43 -1.07
CA ASN A 47 -2.30 -1.44 -2.15
C ASN A 47 -3.44 -0.44 -2.00
N ASP A 48 -4.61 -0.88 -1.54
CA ASP A 48 -5.75 -0.02 -1.23
C ASP A 48 -5.38 0.97 -0.10
N LEU A 49 -4.76 0.48 0.98
CA LEU A 49 -4.27 1.33 2.07
C LEU A 49 -3.26 2.38 1.60
N VAL A 50 -2.30 2.00 0.75
CA VAL A 50 -1.33 2.96 0.17
C VAL A 50 -2.06 4.00 -0.68
N SER A 51 -3.08 3.59 -1.44
CA SER A 51 -3.87 4.48 -2.28
C SER A 51 -4.68 5.47 -1.45
N GLU A 52 -5.27 5.04 -0.33
CA GLU A 52 -5.98 5.92 0.61
C GLU A 52 -5.04 6.99 1.19
N TYR A 53 -3.83 6.62 1.61
CA TYR A 53 -2.84 7.59 2.09
C TYR A 53 -2.44 8.61 1.02
N GLN A 54 -2.29 8.15 -0.23
CA GLN A 54 -1.98 9.04 -1.34
C GLN A 54 -3.12 10.03 -1.59
N GLN A 55 -4.37 9.57 -1.59
CA GLN A 55 -5.54 10.45 -1.75
C GLN A 55 -5.61 11.54 -0.68
N TYR A 56 -5.35 11.22 0.60
CA TYR A 56 -5.33 12.25 1.65
C TYR A 56 -4.18 13.25 1.49
N GLN A 57 -3.02 12.78 1.04
CA GLN A 57 -1.88 13.67 0.79
C GLN A 57 -2.18 14.64 -0.35
N ASP A 58 -2.73 14.14 -1.45
CA ASP A 58 -3.07 14.95 -2.63
C ASP A 58 -4.18 15.94 -2.31
N ALA A 59 -5.23 15.53 -1.58
CA ALA A 59 -6.31 16.43 -1.15
C ALA A 59 -5.81 17.56 -0.23
N THR A 60 -4.77 17.30 0.58
CA THR A 60 -4.16 18.35 1.42
C THR A 60 -3.38 19.33 0.56
N ALA A 61 -2.59 18.82 -0.39
CA ALA A 61 -1.80 19.64 -1.29
C ALA A 61 -2.66 20.52 -2.21
N GLU A 62 -3.77 19.98 -2.73
CA GLU A 62 -4.74 20.75 -3.52
C GLU A 62 -5.34 21.89 -2.68
N ASN A 63 -5.74 21.64 -1.43
CA ASN A 63 -6.29 22.68 -0.55
C ASN A 63 -5.27 23.80 -0.27
N ASP A 64 -4.01 23.45 -0.02
CA ASP A 64 -2.95 24.43 0.21
C ASP A 64 -2.69 25.28 -1.04
N GLU A 65 -2.73 24.70 -2.25
CA GLU A 65 -2.61 25.45 -3.52
C GLU A 65 -3.76 26.45 -3.72
N TYR A 66 -5.01 26.07 -3.42
CA TYR A 66 -6.15 26.98 -3.51
C TYR A 66 -6.06 28.14 -2.49
N GLU A 67 -5.57 27.88 -1.28
CA GLU A 67 -5.37 28.92 -0.26
C GLU A 67 -4.28 29.92 -0.64
N ASP A 68 -3.21 29.48 -1.33
CA ASP A 68 -2.17 30.37 -1.85
C ASP A 68 -2.66 31.19 -3.06
N GLU A 69 -3.50 30.62 -3.94
CA GLU A 69 -4.11 31.34 -5.06
C GLU A 69 -5.12 32.42 -4.63
N GLU A 70 -5.86 32.23 -3.54
CA GLU A 70 -6.79 33.25 -3.00
C GLU A 70 -6.09 34.43 -2.31
N GLN A 71 -4.80 34.29 -1.97
CA GLN A 71 -4.02 35.32 -1.27
C GLN A 71 -3.21 36.26 -2.19
N GLU A 72 -3.15 35.99 -3.51
CA GLU A 72 -2.58 36.88 -4.55
C GLU A 72 -3.61 37.81 -5.20
#